data_AF-A0A5D3C3H4-F1
#
_entry.id   AF-A0A5D3C3H4-F1
#
_cell.length_a   1.000
_cell.length_b   1.000
_cell.length_c   1.000
_cell.angle_alpha   90.00
_cell.angle_beta   90.00
_cell.angle_gamma   90.00
#
_symmetry.space_group_name_H-M   'P 1'
#
loop_
_entity.id
_entity.type
_entity.pdbx_description
1 polymer ?
#
loop_
_entity_poly.entity_id
_entity_poly.type
_entity_poly.pdbx_seq_one_letter_code
_entity_poly.pdbx_strand_id
1 'polypeptide(L)' 'MFEGFTDLTDAGTFRGIFEDKYYPSTDCKAKRDEFQWLKQGSLLVVEYERKYTELSQYADVIVTS' A
#
# COMPACT_ATOMS: atom_id res chain seq x y z
N MET A 1 29.16 -3.49 -16.17
CA MET A 1 28.48 -4.65 -16.79
C MET A 1 27.66 -5.28 -15.67
N PHE A 2 26.36 -5.00 -15.60
CA PHE A 2 25.47 -5.56 -14.58
C PHE A 2 24.87 -6.84 -15.14
N GLU A 3 25.21 -7.97 -14.54
CA GLU A 3 24.58 -9.26 -14.80
C GLU A 3 23.18 -9.31 -14.16
N GLY A 4 22.26 -10.02 -14.83
CA GLY A 4 21.04 -10.51 -14.18
C GLY A 4 19.73 -9.86 -14.60
N PHE A 5 19.40 -9.82 -15.89
CA PHE A 5 17.98 -9.90 -16.28
C PHE A 5 17.60 -11.38 -16.22
N THR A 6 17.24 -11.86 -15.02
CA THR A 6 16.51 -13.13 -14.90
C THR A 6 15.22 -13.03 -15.69
N ASP A 7 14.88 -14.11 -16.39
CA ASP A 7 13.83 -14.16 -17.40
C ASP A 7 12.52 -13.52 -16.91
N LEU A 8 12.05 -12.48 -17.62
CA LEU A 8 10.82 -11.74 -17.29
C LEU A 8 9.55 -12.61 -17.32
N THR A 9 9.68 -13.89 -17.67
CA THR A 9 8.61 -14.89 -17.69
C THR A 9 8.38 -15.55 -16.31
N ASP A 10 9.32 -15.39 -15.37
CA ASP A 10 9.12 -15.80 -13.99
C ASP A 10 8.04 -14.93 -13.35
N ALA A 11 6.93 -15.55 -12.95
CA ALA A 11 5.79 -14.86 -12.36
C ALA A 11 6.16 -14.08 -11.08
N GLY A 12 7.19 -14.51 -10.35
CA GLY A 12 7.73 -13.80 -9.20
C GLY A 12 8.43 -12.49 -9.58
N THR A 13 9.27 -12.54 -10.61
CA THR A 13 9.99 -11.39 -11.17
C THR A 13 9.03 -10.35 -11.77
N PHE A 14 8.03 -10.81 -12.54
CA PHE A 14 6.99 -9.92 -13.05
C PHE A 14 6.22 -9.23 -11.92
N ARG A 15 5.79 -10.00 -10.91
CA ARG A 15 5.06 -9.46 -9.76
C ARG A 15 5.90 -8.43 -9.01
N GLY A 16 7.17 -8.70 -8.73
CA GLY A 16 8.05 -7.76 -8.04
C GLY A 16 8.24 -6.44 -8.80
N ILE A 17 8.47 -6.49 -10.12
CA ILE A 17 8.60 -5.29 -10.96
C ILE A 17 7.28 -4.53 -11.05
N PHE A 18 6.16 -5.25 -11.18
CA PHE A 18 4.83 -4.65 -11.24
C PHE A 18 4.46 -3.95 -9.92
N GLU A 19 4.67 -4.63 -8.79
CA GLU A 19 4.43 -4.09 -7.46
C GLU A 19 5.33 -2.88 -7.18
N ASP A 20 6.63 -2.93 -7.49
CA ASP A 20 7.53 -1.79 -7.27
C ASP A 20 7.12 -0.56 -8.11
N LYS A 21 6.68 -0.78 -9.36
CA LYS A 21 6.27 0.29 -10.27
C LYS A 21 4.93 0.92 -9.93
N TYR A 22 3.95 0.12 -9.52
CA TYR A 22 2.55 0.57 -9.35
C TYR A 22 2.13 0.70 -7.88
N TYR A 23 2.83 0.03 -6.97
CA TYR A 23 2.59 0.02 -5.52
C TYR A 23 3.92 0.24 -4.77
N PRO A 24 4.61 1.37 -5.01
CA PRO A 24 5.89 1.60 -4.37
C PRO A 24 5.71 1.60 -2.85
N SER A 25 6.62 0.92 -2.15
CA SER A 25 6.59 0.78 -0.69
C SER A 25 6.53 2.12 0.07
N THR A 26 7.00 3.20 -0.57
CA THR A 26 6.92 4.57 -0.05
C THR A 26 5.48 5.06 0.03
N ASP A 27 4.64 4.72 -0.96
CA ASP A 27 3.21 5.06 -0.95
C ASP A 27 2.47 4.26 0.12
N CYS A 28 2.81 2.98 0.31
CA CYS A 28 2.26 2.18 1.41
C CYS A 28 2.57 2.78 2.77
N LYS A 29 3.80 3.28 2.98
CA LYS A 29 4.19 3.96 4.23
C LYS A 29 3.42 5.28 4.39
N ALA A 30 3.33 6.09 3.33
CA ALA A 30 2.60 7.35 3.37
C ALA A 30 1.09 7.13 3.67
N LYS A 31 0.46 6.12 3.06
CA LYS A 31 -0.94 5.73 3.31
C LYS A 31 -1.14 5.24 4.75
N ARG A 32 -0.19 4.50 5.30
CA ARG A 32 -0.21 4.08 6.71
C ARG A 32 -0.08 5.26 7.66
N ASP A 33 0.85 6.16 7.41
CA ASP A 33 1.01 7.38 8.20
C ASP A 33 -0.27 8.23 8.13
N GLU A 34 -0.86 8.37 6.94
CA GLU A 34 -2.15 9.03 6.75
C GLU A 34 -3.26 8.37 7.58
N PHE A 35 -3.32 7.04 7.60
CA PHE A 35 -4.28 6.29 8.41
C PHE A 35 -4.11 6.54 9.91
N GLN A 36 -2.87 6.51 10.42
CA GLN A 36 -2.58 6.74 11.84
C GLN A 36 -3.06 8.11 12.33
N TRP A 37 -3.00 9.12 11.46
CA TRP A 37 -3.42 10.49 11.79
C TRP A 37 -4.82 10.84 11.29
N LEU A 38 -5.55 9.89 10.69
CA LEU A 38 -6.87 10.13 10.13
C LEU A 38 -7.90 10.48 11.22
N LYS A 39 -8.44 11.69 11.15
CA LYS A 39 -9.54 12.17 11.98
C LYS A 39 -10.70 12.60 11.09
N GLN A 40 -11.93 12.47 11.59
CA GLN A 40 -13.12 12.86 10.81
C GLN A 40 -13.09 14.35 10.41
N GLY A 41 -12.73 15.23 11.36
CA GLY A 41 -12.64 16.67 11.09
C GLY A 41 -13.93 17.23 10.51
N SER A 42 -13.84 17.84 9.33
CA SER A 42 -14.97 18.41 8.58
C SER A 42 -15.59 17.46 7.56
N LEU A 43 -15.09 16.22 7.43
CA LEU A 43 -15.65 15.24 6.49
C LEU A 43 -17.05 14.82 6.94
N LEU A 44 -17.94 14.61 5.96
CA LEU A 44 -19.18 13.89 6.24
C LEU A 44 -18.85 12.44 6.64
N VAL A 45 -19.76 11.83 7.40
CA VAL A 45 -19.60 10.45 7.87
C VAL A 45 -19.33 9.49 6.71
N VAL A 46 -20.04 9.66 5.58
CA VAL A 46 -19.85 8.83 4.38
C VAL A 46 -18.49 9.03 3.70
N GLU A 47 -17.95 10.25 3.74
CA GLU A 47 -16.64 10.55 3.17
C GLU A 47 -15.52 9.99 4.06
N TYR A 48 -15.70 10.13 5.38
CA TYR A 48 -14.79 9.57 6.36
C TYR A 48 -14.76 8.04 6.29
N GLU A 49 -15.93 7.39 6.25
CA GLU A 49 -16.04 5.93 6.15
C GLU A 49 -15.34 5.38 4.90
N ARG A 50 -15.57 6.02 3.74
CA ARG A 50 -14.88 5.66 2.50
C ARG A 50 -13.37 5.79 2.65
N LYS A 51 -12.89 6.90 3.20
CA LYS A 51 -11.46 7.17 3.39
C LYS A 51 -10.83 6.21 4.39
N TYR A 52 -11.54 5.89 5.47
CA TYR A 52 -11.13 4.91 6.47
C TYR A 52 -10.97 3.52 5.86
N THR A 53 -11.94 3.07 5.06
CA THR A 53 -11.93 1.74 4.41
C THR A 53 -10.82 1.59 3.37
N GLU A 54 -10.49 2.66 2.64
CA GLU A 54 -9.34 2.68 1.72
C GLU A 54 -8.03 2.53 2.50
N LEU A 55 -7.86 3.34 3.55
CA LEU A 55 -6.61 3.42 4.30
C LEU A 55 -6.40 2.24 5.25
N SER A 56 -7.47 1.60 5.74
CA SER A 56 -7.39 0.43 6.63
C SER A 56 -6.71 -0.78 5.97
N GLN A 57 -6.67 -0.84 4.63
CA GLN A 57 -5.97 -1.88 3.87
C GLN A 57 -4.45 -1.80 4.03
N TYR A 58 -3.92 -0.64 4.44
CA TYR A 58 -2.49 -0.39 4.63
C TYR A 58 -2.05 -0.48 6.09
N ALA A 59 -2.99 -0.62 7.01
CA ALA A 59 -2.68 -0.95 8.39
C ALA A 59 -2.06 -2.35 8.40
N ASP A 60 -0.93 -2.53 9.09
CA ASP A 60 -0.50 -3.89 9.42
C ASP A 60 -1.68 -4.54 10.14
N VAL A 61 -2.10 -5.69 9.64
CA VAL A 61 -3.09 -6.52 10.30
C VAL A 61 -2.56 -6.77 11.70
N ILE A 62 -3.08 -6.03 12.69
CA ILE A 62 -2.84 -6.28 14.11
C ILE A 62 -3.64 -7.56 14.45
N VAL A 63 -3.28 -8.68 13.83
CA VAL A 63 -3.61 -10.00 14.35
C VAL A 63 -2.50 -10.28 15.33
N THR A 64 -2.73 -9.82 16.56
CA THR A 64 -2.00 -10.31 17.73
C THR A 64 -2.23 -11.81 17.81
N SER A 65 -1.16 -12.59 17.70
CA SER A 65 -1.11 -13.98 18.15
C SER A 65 -0.78 -14.06 19.63
#